data_AF-A0A2N2EIH1-F1
#
_entry.id   AF-A0A2N2EIH1-F1
#
_cell.length_a   1.000
_cell.length_b   1.000
_cell.length_c   1.000
_cell.angle_alpha   90.00
_cell.angle_beta   90.00
_cell.angle_gamma   90.00
#
_symmetry.space_group_name_H-M   'P 1'
#
loop_
_entity.id
_entity.type
_entity.pdbx_description
1 polymer ?
#
loop_
_entity_poly.entity_id
_entity_poly.type
_entity_poly.pdbx_seq_one_letter_code
_entity_poly.pdbx_strand_id
1 'polypeptide(L)'
;MRNNGFMVRKSGVKDGNYYIDFEGEYIPENIKKLTGIDSITDIYKNNKGEYDEEHDVYYFPSVDNAENAINDLVKLLRKSDHVRKVELTESEIEYIRRALINEDSNVIFTKNKIRESIFDKLNR
;
A
#
# COMPACT_ATOMS: atom_id res chain seq x y z
N MET A 1 -12.34 2.38 -9.68
CA MET A 1 -10.92 2.04 -9.89
C MET A 1 -10.45 1.22 -8.69
N ARG A 2 -9.86 0.04 -8.90
CA ARG A 2 -9.23 -0.71 -7.80
C ARG A 2 -7.98 0.06 -7.38
N ASN A 3 -8.00 0.64 -6.19
CA ASN A 3 -6.80 1.22 -5.59
C ASN A 3 -5.85 0.06 -5.28
N ASN A 4 -4.68 0.03 -5.93
CA ASN A 4 -3.70 -1.06 -5.86
C ASN A 4 -2.57 -0.76 -4.85
N GLY A 5 -2.81 0.19 -3.94
CA GLY A 5 -1.86 0.65 -2.92
C GLY A 5 -0.77 1.59 -3.45
N PHE A 6 -0.43 1.50 -4.74
CA PHE A 6 0.60 2.33 -5.37
C PHE A 6 0.09 3.72 -5.75
N MET A 7 0.90 4.74 -5.45
CA MET A 7 0.64 6.13 -5.79
C MET A 7 1.92 6.79 -6.34
N VAL A 8 1.76 7.65 -7.36
CA VAL A 8 2.85 8.55 -7.78
C VAL A 8 2.82 9.79 -6.90
N ARG A 9 3.99 10.17 -6.37
CA ARG A 9 4.18 11.36 -5.53
C ARG A 9 5.18 12.29 -6.19
N LYS A 10 4.94 13.60 -6.12
CA LYS A 10 5.96 14.59 -6.53
C LYS A 10 7.01 14.70 -5.42
N SER A 11 8.28 14.70 -5.78
CA SER A 11 9.38 14.91 -4.83
C SER A 11 9.39 16.36 -4.34
N GLY A 12 9.56 16.53 -3.02
CA GLY A 12 9.83 17.82 -2.41
C GLY A 12 11.33 18.17 -2.37
N VAL A 13 12.20 17.19 -2.59
CA VAL A 13 13.67 17.33 -2.49
C VAL A 13 14.30 17.55 -3.87
N LYS A 14 13.87 16.76 -4.87
CA LYS A 14 14.39 16.81 -6.24
C LYS A 14 13.30 17.39 -7.15
N ASP A 15 13.40 18.68 -7.48
CA ASP A 15 12.34 19.34 -8.27
C ASP A 15 12.16 18.68 -9.64
N GLY A 16 10.92 18.69 -10.14
CA GLY A 16 10.53 18.03 -11.38
C GLY A 16 10.59 16.49 -11.36
N ASN A 17 10.94 15.86 -10.23
CA ASN A 17 11.01 14.40 -10.11
C ASN A 17 9.85 13.85 -9.28
N TYR A 18 9.58 12.56 -9.49
CA TYR A 18 8.49 11.82 -8.88
C TYR A 18 9.02 10.57 -8.20
N TYR A 19 8.33 10.04 -7.21
CA TYR A 19 8.64 8.75 -6.61
C TYR A 19 7.36 7.93 -6.46
N ILE A 20 7.52 6.63 -6.24
CA ILE A 20 6.42 5.70 -6.06
C ILE A 20 6.28 5.40 -4.58
N ASP A 21 5.07 5.52 -4.09
CA ASP A 21 4.64 5.25 -2.72
C ASP A 21 3.71 4.04 -2.74
N PHE A 22 3.84 3.14 -1.77
CA PHE A 22 2.93 2.03 -1.52
C PHE A 22 2.47 2.08 -0.08
N GLU A 23 1.21 2.48 0.15
CA GLU A 23 0.61 2.58 1.48
C GLU A 23 1.41 3.43 2.49
N GLY A 24 2.11 4.48 2.03
CA GLY A 24 2.94 5.35 2.86
C GLY A 24 4.43 4.99 2.87
N GLU A 25 4.82 3.91 2.22
CA GLU A 25 6.20 3.44 2.12
C GLU A 25 6.79 3.67 0.72
N TYR A 26 8.02 4.19 0.66
CA TYR A 26 8.69 4.51 -0.61
C TYR A 26 10.07 3.84 -0.75
N ILE A 27 10.60 3.22 0.31
CA ILE A 27 11.88 2.51 0.25
C ILE A 27 11.63 1.17 -0.45
N PRO A 28 12.33 0.86 -1.57
CA PRO A 28 12.05 -0.34 -2.37
C PRO A 28 12.10 -1.64 -1.56
N GLU A 29 13.02 -1.75 -0.62
CA GLU A 29 13.22 -2.91 0.25
C GLU A 29 12.04 -3.13 1.20
N ASN A 30 11.37 -2.06 1.63
CA ASN A 30 10.18 -2.15 2.46
C ASN A 30 8.95 -2.45 1.60
N ILE A 31 8.81 -1.79 0.43
CA ILE A 31 7.76 -2.12 -0.54
C ILE A 31 7.85 -3.59 -0.96
N LYS A 32 9.06 -4.12 -1.14
CA LYS A 32 9.32 -5.53 -1.45
C LYS A 32 8.78 -6.45 -0.37
N LYS A 33 8.99 -6.14 0.91
CA LYS A 33 8.44 -6.92 2.03
C LYS A 33 6.91 -6.88 2.07
N LEU A 34 6.30 -5.74 1.75
CA LEU A 34 4.85 -5.56 1.78
C LEU A 34 4.15 -6.25 0.59
N THR A 35 4.78 -6.23 -0.58
CA THR A 35 4.17 -6.68 -1.84
C THR A 35 4.62 -8.07 -2.28
N GLY A 36 5.75 -8.57 -1.75
CA GLY A 36 6.40 -9.80 -2.18
C GLY A 36 7.06 -9.71 -3.57
N ILE A 37 7.19 -8.51 -4.15
CA ILE A 37 7.80 -8.35 -5.48
C ILE A 37 9.31 -8.24 -5.33
N ASP A 38 10.03 -9.27 -5.77
CA ASP A 38 11.50 -9.29 -5.68
C ASP A 38 12.19 -8.31 -6.64
N SER A 39 11.55 -8.01 -7.78
CA SER A 39 12.14 -7.28 -8.92
C SER A 39 11.81 -5.79 -8.94
N ILE A 40 11.46 -5.17 -7.81
CA ILE A 40 11.06 -3.75 -7.75
C ILE A 40 12.14 -2.83 -8.33
N THR A 41 13.39 -3.00 -7.90
CA THR A 41 14.51 -2.17 -8.33
C THR A 41 14.74 -2.25 -9.84
N ASP A 42 14.61 -3.44 -10.42
CA ASP A 42 14.76 -3.64 -11.86
C ASP A 42 13.63 -2.98 -12.63
N ILE A 43 12.39 -3.08 -12.14
CA ILE A 43 11.23 -2.41 -12.73
C ILE A 43 11.41 -0.89 -12.70
N TYR A 44 11.89 -0.35 -11.58
CA TYR A 44 12.16 1.07 -11.46
C TYR A 44 13.22 1.53 -12.46
N LYS A 45 14.38 0.84 -12.52
CA LYS A 45 15.44 1.15 -13.48
C LYS A 45 14.97 1.06 -14.94
N ASN A 46 14.23 0.02 -15.30
CA ASN A 46 13.68 -0.17 -16.65
C ASN A 46 12.72 0.96 -17.06
N ASN A 47 12.09 1.61 -16.08
CA ASN A 47 11.19 2.73 -16.27
C ASN A 47 11.86 4.09 -16.02
N LYS A 48 13.20 4.17 -16.09
CA LYS A 48 14.03 5.38 -15.90
C LYS A 48 14.05 5.92 -14.46
N GLY A 49 13.82 5.06 -13.48
CA GLY A 49 14.05 5.38 -12.07
C GLY A 49 15.54 5.45 -11.76
N GLU A 50 15.97 6.55 -11.16
CA GLU A 50 17.33 6.75 -10.65
C GLU A 50 17.32 6.57 -9.14
N TYR A 51 18.24 5.74 -8.63
CA TYR A 51 18.39 5.55 -7.18
C TYR A 51 19.11 6.75 -6.56
N ASP A 52 18.57 7.23 -5.46
CA ASP A 52 19.19 8.23 -4.60
C ASP A 52 19.63 7.54 -3.30
N GLU A 53 20.95 7.43 -3.11
CA GLU A 53 21.54 6.75 -1.94
C GLU A 53 21.34 7.51 -0.62
N GLU A 54 21.13 8.83 -0.69
CA GLU A 54 20.95 9.65 0.51
C GLU A 54 19.57 9.45 1.14
N HIS A 55 18.54 9.23 0.32
CA HIS A 55 17.15 9.10 0.74
C HIS A 55 16.57 7.69 0.56
N ASP A 56 17.37 6.73 0.10
CA ASP A 56 17.00 5.33 -0.20
C ASP A 56 15.73 5.21 -1.06
N VAL A 57 15.63 6.05 -2.09
CA VAL A 57 14.42 6.18 -2.94
C VAL A 57 14.78 6.19 -4.42
N TYR A 58 13.86 5.73 -5.26
CA TYR A 58 13.97 5.89 -6.71
C TYR A 58 13.17 7.11 -7.19
N TYR A 59 13.84 8.00 -7.90
CA TYR A 59 13.23 9.16 -8.53
C TYR A 59 13.02 8.94 -10.04
N PHE A 60 11.86 9.34 -10.53
CA PHE A 60 11.46 9.27 -11.93
C PHE A 60 11.40 10.68 -12.52
N PRO A 61 11.87 10.87 -13.77
CA PRO A 61 11.91 12.19 -14.40
C PRO A 61 10.54 12.68 -14.89
N SER A 62 9.51 11.84 -14.89
CA SER A 62 8.14 12.20 -15.28
C SER A 62 7.10 11.33 -14.57
N VAL A 63 5.85 11.82 -14.51
CA VAL A 63 4.70 11.06 -14.02
C VAL A 63 4.51 9.78 -14.84
N ASP A 64 4.57 9.90 -16.17
CA ASP A 64 4.38 8.77 -17.09
C ASP A 64 5.38 7.63 -16.83
N ASN A 65 6.63 7.97 -16.50
CA ASN A 65 7.65 6.99 -16.13
C ASN A 65 7.27 6.23 -14.85
N ALA A 66 6.81 6.96 -13.83
CA ALA A 66 6.36 6.35 -12.58
C ALA A 66 5.09 5.52 -12.77
N GLU A 67 4.13 5.99 -13.57
CA GLU A 67 2.90 5.24 -13.88
C GLU A 67 3.17 3.95 -14.66
N ASN A 68 4.10 3.96 -15.61
CA ASN A 68 4.52 2.77 -16.33
C ASN A 68 5.14 1.73 -15.38
N ALA A 69 6.00 2.16 -14.45
CA ALA A 69 6.54 1.28 -13.42
C ALA A 69 5.44 0.69 -12.51
N ILE A 70 4.47 1.51 -12.09
CA ILE A 70 3.31 1.01 -11.31
C ILE A 70 2.53 -0.03 -12.11
N ASN A 71 2.28 0.20 -13.40
CA ASN A 71 1.58 -0.76 -14.24
C ASN A 71 2.30 -2.10 -14.31
N ASP A 72 3.63 -2.10 -14.38
CA ASP A 72 4.43 -3.34 -14.36
C ASP A 72 4.42 -4.03 -13.00
N LEU A 73 4.53 -3.27 -11.90
CA LEU A 73 4.37 -3.80 -10.54
C LEU A 73 3.00 -4.45 -10.33
N VAL A 74 1.93 -3.81 -10.82
CA VAL A 74 0.56 -4.29 -10.67
C VAL A 74 0.32 -5.56 -11.47
N LYS A 75 0.96 -5.73 -12.63
CA LYS A 75 0.91 -6.99 -13.39
C LYS A 75 1.51 -8.14 -12.57
N LEU A 76 2.54 -7.88 -11.76
CA LEU A 76 3.14 -8.87 -10.86
C LEU A 76 2.30 -9.09 -9.61
N LEU A 77 1.72 -8.04 -9.01
CA LEU A 77 0.75 -8.19 -7.91
C LEU A 77 -0.46 -9.03 -8.33
N ARG A 78 -0.95 -8.90 -9.56
CA ARG A 78 -2.07 -9.72 -10.05
C ARG A 78 -1.70 -11.18 -10.29
N LYS A 79 -0.41 -11.48 -10.47
CA LYS A 79 0.12 -12.85 -10.60
C LYS A 79 0.52 -13.45 -9.26
N SER A 80 0.81 -12.60 -8.28
CA SER A 80 1.04 -12.96 -6.89
C SER A 80 -0.32 -13.08 -6.18
N ASP A 81 -0.70 -14.29 -5.75
CA ASP A 81 -1.94 -14.55 -5.01
C ASP A 81 -1.97 -13.91 -3.59
N HIS A 82 -1.22 -12.84 -3.34
CA HIS A 82 -1.11 -12.17 -2.03
C HIS A 82 -2.22 -11.13 -1.75
N VAL A 83 -3.33 -11.18 -2.49
CA VAL A 83 -4.55 -10.47 -2.07
C VAL A 83 -5.30 -11.33 -1.07
N ARG A 84 -5.11 -11.02 0.21
CA ARG A 84 -5.84 -11.70 1.28
C ARG A 84 -7.27 -11.15 1.37
N LYS A 85 -8.21 -11.92 0.82
CA LYS A 85 -9.65 -11.63 0.97
C LYS A 85 -10.08 -12.02 2.37
N VAL A 86 -10.58 -11.06 3.15
CA VAL A 86 -11.18 -11.31 4.46
C VAL A 86 -12.69 -11.11 4.33
N GLU A 87 -13.45 -12.17 4.64
CA GLU A 87 -14.91 -12.12 4.66
C GLU A 87 -15.42 -11.72 6.05
N LEU A 88 -16.13 -10.61 6.09
CA LEU A 88 -16.78 -10.09 7.29
C LEU A 88 -18.29 -10.32 7.21
N THR A 89 -18.88 -10.67 8.35
CA THR A 89 -20.33 -10.74 8.53
C THR A 89 -20.93 -9.35 8.70
N GLU A 90 -22.23 -9.19 8.46
CA GLU A 90 -22.95 -7.92 8.68
C GLU A 90 -22.74 -7.36 10.10
N SER A 91 -22.67 -8.24 11.12
CA SER A 91 -22.43 -7.83 12.50
C SER A 91 -21.02 -7.28 12.73
N GLU A 92 -20.01 -7.81 12.04
CA GLU A 92 -18.63 -7.32 12.08
C GLU A 92 -18.48 -6.00 11.31
N ILE A 93 -19.19 -5.85 10.19
CA ILE A 93 -19.24 -4.60 9.42
C ILE A 93 -19.88 -3.48 10.26
N GLU A 94 -21.01 -3.76 10.91
CA GLU A 94 -21.70 -2.81 11.77
C GLU A 94 -20.86 -2.42 13.00
N TYR A 95 -20.09 -3.36 13.54
CA TYR A 95 -19.11 -3.08 14.59
C TYR A 95 -18.08 -2.04 14.13
N ILE A 96 -17.47 -2.23 12.95
CA ILE A 96 -16.46 -1.33 12.40
C ILE A 96 -17.07 0.05 12.13
N ARG A 97 -18.28 0.12 11.55
CA ARG A 97 -18.99 1.39 11.34
C ARG A 97 -19.17 2.18 12.63
N ARG A 98 -19.64 1.51 13.69
CA ARG A 98 -19.81 2.15 15.00
C ARG A 98 -18.48 2.56 15.60
N ALA A 99 -17.41 1.79 15.42
CA ALA A 99 -16.09 2.14 15.90
C ALA A 99 -15.57 3.43 15.24
N LEU A 100 -15.71 3.53 13.91
CA LEU A 100 -15.32 4.72 13.14
C LEU A 100 -16.13 5.97 13.50
N ILE A 101 -17.45 5.82 13.69
CA ILE A 101 -18.32 6.94 14.09
C ILE A 101 -17.98 7.45 15.50
N ASN A 102 -17.47 6.57 16.37
CA ASN A 102 -17.17 6.88 17.77
C ASN A 102 -15.67 7.12 18.02
N GLU A 103 -14.86 7.46 17.01
CA GLU A 103 -13.41 7.68 17.18
C GLU A 103 -13.08 8.69 18.30
N ASP A 104 -13.93 9.69 18.56
CA ASP A 104 -13.78 10.68 19.64
C ASP A 104 -14.39 10.25 20.99
N SER A 105 -15.12 9.13 21.03
CA SER A 105 -15.77 8.61 22.23
C SER A 105 -15.10 7.32 22.66
N ASN A 106 -14.33 7.37 23.76
CA ASN A 106 -13.58 6.27 24.39
C ASN A 106 -14.43 5.05 24.83
N VAL A 107 -15.69 4.93 24.43
CA VAL A 107 -16.60 3.88 24.87
C VAL A 107 -17.39 3.31 23.70
N ILE A 108 -16.81 2.28 23.07
CA ILE A 108 -17.59 1.39 22.20
C ILE A 108 -18.16 0.28 23.09
N PHE A 109 -19.45 0.38 23.45
CA PHE A 109 -20.17 -0.70 24.13
C PHE A 109 -20.49 -1.84 23.15
N THR A 110 -19.50 -2.65 22.83
CA THR A 110 -19.68 -3.81 21.94
C THR A 110 -19.06 -5.07 22.52
N LYS A 111 -19.62 -6.21 22.13
CA LYS A 111 -19.22 -7.53 22.63
C LYS A 111 -17.80 -7.84 22.17
N ASN A 112 -16.87 -8.02 23.12
CA ASN A 112 -15.46 -8.37 22.87
C ASN A 112 -15.26 -9.51 21.85
N LYS A 113 -16.19 -10.48 21.81
CA LYS A 113 -16.15 -11.61 20.86
C LYS A 113 -16.18 -11.20 19.38
N ILE A 114 -16.89 -10.13 19.02
CA ILE A 114 -16.96 -9.68 17.61
C ILE A 114 -15.63 -9.01 17.22
N ARG A 115 -15.08 -8.21 18.14
CA ARG A 115 -13.75 -7.59 17.98
C ARG A 115 -12.67 -8.66 17.79
N GLU A 116 -12.64 -9.67 18.65
CA GLU A 116 -11.70 -10.80 18.57
C GLU A 116 -11.82 -11.54 17.24
N SER A 117 -13.04 -11.86 16.79
CA SER A 117 -13.27 -12.49 15.49
C SER A 117 -12.71 -11.68 14.32
N ILE A 118 -12.86 -10.35 14.34
CA ILE A 118 -12.30 -9.46 13.31
C ILE A 118 -10.77 -9.51 13.34
N PHE A 119 -10.15 -9.34 14.51
CA PHE A 119 -8.68 -9.37 14.62
C PHE A 119 -8.10 -10.73 14.30
N ASP A 120 -8.75 -11.83 14.68
CA ASP A 120 -8.31 -13.17 14.30
C ASP A 120 -8.32 -13.35 12.79
N LYS A 121 -9.37 -12.85 12.12
CA LYS A 121 -9.45 -12.86 10.66
C LYS A 121 -8.38 -11.98 10.02
N LEU A 122 -8.08 -10.81 10.58
CA LEU A 122 -7.06 -9.90 10.08
C LEU A 122 -5.63 -10.40 10.33
N ASN A 123 -5.36 -11.07 11.46
CA ASN A 123 -4.00 -11.47 11.89
C ASN A 123 -3.58 -12.87 11.45
N ARG A 124 -4.53 -13.80 11.31
CA ARG A 124 -4.71 -14.56 10.07
C ARG A 124 -3.54 -14.94 9.16
#